data_AF-A0A935NWW6-F1
#
_entry.id   AF-A0A935NWW6-F1
#
_cell.length_a   1.000
_cell.length_b   1.000
_cell.length_c   1.000
_cell.angle_alpha   90.00
_cell.angle_beta   90.00
_cell.angle_gamma   90.00
#
_symmetry.space_group_name_H-M   'P 1'
#
loop_
_entity.id
_entity.type
_entity.pdbx_description
1 polymer ?
#
loop_
_entity_poly.entity_id
_entity_poly.type
_entity_poly.pdbx_seq_one_letter_code
_entity_poly.pdbx_strand_id
1 'polypeptide(L)'
;MRANLLIVSDLHFGEDLLPGASAEKQRAVALGAHTFCEFLRHHGQRRMDGKPWRLVVAGDLFDFMSVTLSAAPGFPARDHDERRSGRRRSVATGPARLARIAQAHQGVFAELMRFAAAGHEIDLIVGNHDIELLEVDTQAELRRQLLAAAPRLGAAEQKAALERICVRPWFVYLPKVAWIEHGHVYDEACSFERGQAPFDPVSGDLLSNVDDAAVRYLAQAAPELDPHGTEEWGFTGYLRYSLGRGVGSSVRLLASYVAFTRALFSARRAHRATRRRNARHELHRQRVAAIARAEGLAPTAIWAIDRLSRAPVTRSARRLMSMLMLDRWLLVLGGLAAALAALVALSGPMALVTALVLAIGGAMAAHRISVSTVGSQVPMRSVPERLRRLVDAKVVVFGHTHDPHQAALPLGGVYLNTGTWLPASRPGILRSFTHVLIRVDAAGVARPELRQWRDGKSAPFVELAQARQASRPGTAGDERLGARAGQAVRALGSSPRLPVSGPQEGANSSDPHVIQPVAGAANSALVEEASLPGGVS
;
A
#
# COMPACT_ATOMS: atom_id res chain seq x y z
N MET A 1 14.51 30.36 10.32
CA MET A 1 13.26 30.43 9.52
C MET A 1 12.67 29.02 9.42
N ARG A 2 11.34 28.87 9.44
CA ARG A 2 10.69 27.55 9.27
C ARG A 2 10.87 27.06 7.82
N ALA A 3 11.08 25.75 7.65
CA ALA A 3 11.17 25.09 6.35
C ALA A 3 9.84 25.15 5.60
N ASN A 4 9.89 25.11 4.27
CA ASN A 4 8.71 24.83 3.44
C ASN A 4 8.46 23.32 3.41
N LEU A 5 7.20 22.91 3.29
CA LEU A 5 6.86 21.49 3.29
C LEU A 5 6.52 20.97 1.90
N LEU A 6 6.97 19.76 1.63
CA LEU A 6 6.50 18.91 0.54
C LEU A 6 5.90 17.66 1.18
N ILE A 7 4.65 17.35 0.88
CA ILE A 7 3.98 16.17 1.41
C ILE A 7 3.53 15.28 0.26
N VAL A 8 3.97 14.02 0.30
CA VAL A 8 3.62 12.95 -0.67
C VAL A 8 3.11 11.73 0.11
N SER A 9 2.43 10.80 -0.53
CA SER A 9 1.99 9.54 0.09
C SER A 9 1.73 8.48 -0.98
N ASP A 10 1.47 7.24 -0.54
CA ASP A 10 0.95 6.16 -1.39
C ASP A 10 1.85 5.94 -2.62
N LEU A 11 3.14 5.71 -2.36
CA LEU A 11 4.17 5.41 -3.37
C LEU A 11 4.29 3.91 -3.64
N HIS A 12 4.03 3.08 -2.62
CA HIS A 12 3.95 1.61 -2.70
C HIS A 12 5.17 0.93 -3.36
N PHE A 13 6.38 1.38 -3.07
CA PHE A 13 7.58 0.69 -3.56
C PHE A 13 7.64 -0.73 -3.00
N GLY A 14 7.54 -1.73 -3.86
CA GLY A 14 7.40 -3.13 -3.49
C GLY A 14 6.15 -3.81 -4.05
N GLU A 15 5.16 -3.06 -4.54
CA GLU A 15 3.96 -3.67 -5.14
C GLU A 15 4.27 -4.48 -6.42
N ASP A 16 5.33 -4.08 -7.13
CA ASP A 16 5.92 -4.78 -8.27
C ASP A 16 6.55 -6.13 -7.90
N LEU A 17 6.81 -6.37 -6.61
CA LEU A 17 7.37 -7.61 -6.08
C LEU A 17 6.30 -8.63 -5.68
N LEU A 18 5.01 -8.33 -5.88
CA LEU A 18 3.93 -9.30 -5.72
C LEU A 18 4.18 -10.50 -6.66
N PRO A 19 4.10 -11.76 -6.18
CA PRO A 19 4.23 -12.92 -7.04
C PRO A 19 3.21 -12.90 -8.19
N GLY A 20 3.72 -12.92 -9.42
CA GLY A 20 2.89 -12.83 -10.62
C GLY A 20 2.41 -11.42 -10.97
N ALA A 21 2.99 -10.36 -10.38
CA ALA A 21 2.69 -8.98 -10.74
C ALA A 21 2.71 -8.78 -12.26
N SER A 22 1.66 -8.15 -12.79
CA SER A 22 1.55 -7.89 -14.23
C SER A 22 2.63 -6.93 -14.72
N ALA A 23 2.96 -6.98 -16.00
CA ALA A 23 3.89 -6.03 -16.62
C ALA A 23 3.40 -4.58 -16.51
N GLU A 24 2.07 -4.37 -16.44
CA GLU A 24 1.48 -3.05 -16.20
C GLU A 24 1.81 -2.54 -14.79
N LYS A 25 1.61 -3.37 -13.75
CA LYS A 25 1.95 -3.03 -12.36
C LYS A 25 3.44 -2.71 -12.20
N GLN A 26 4.30 -3.56 -12.76
CA GLN A 26 5.75 -3.33 -12.74
C GLN A 26 6.14 -2.00 -13.41
N ARG A 27 5.54 -1.68 -14.57
CA ARG A 27 5.76 -0.39 -15.24
C ARG A 27 5.24 0.80 -14.43
N ALA A 28 4.08 0.65 -13.77
CA ALA A 28 3.49 1.71 -12.97
C ALA A 28 4.40 2.07 -11.78
N VAL A 29 4.88 1.06 -11.03
CA VAL A 29 5.81 1.29 -9.91
C VAL A 29 7.14 1.86 -10.41
N ALA A 30 7.70 1.33 -11.51
CA ALA A 30 8.94 1.84 -12.09
C ALA A 30 8.82 3.32 -12.53
N LEU A 31 7.69 3.69 -13.15
CA LEU A 31 7.39 5.08 -13.50
C LEU A 31 7.26 5.95 -12.25
N GLY A 32 6.56 5.48 -11.22
CA GLY A 32 6.46 6.16 -9.92
C GLY A 32 7.82 6.40 -9.29
N ALA A 33 8.68 5.37 -9.24
CA ALA A 33 10.03 5.47 -8.68
C ALA A 33 10.90 6.47 -9.46
N HIS A 34 10.89 6.39 -10.79
CA HIS A 34 11.62 7.32 -11.64
C HIS A 34 11.16 8.77 -11.42
N THR A 35 9.85 9.00 -11.46
CA THR A 35 9.23 10.32 -11.31
C THR A 35 9.51 10.91 -9.92
N PHE A 36 9.45 10.09 -8.87
CA PHE A 36 9.77 10.50 -7.52
C PHE A 36 11.25 10.86 -7.35
N CYS A 37 12.15 10.11 -7.99
CA CYS A 37 13.56 10.45 -8.03
C CYS A 37 13.79 11.83 -8.70
N GLU A 38 13.12 12.12 -9.81
CA GLU A 38 13.19 13.44 -10.46
C GLU A 38 12.66 14.55 -9.57
N PHE A 39 11.53 14.32 -8.89
CA PHE A 39 10.94 15.25 -7.93
C PHE A 39 11.93 15.59 -6.80
N LEU A 40 12.57 14.58 -6.20
CA LEU A 40 13.58 14.76 -5.16
C LEU A 40 14.79 15.56 -5.67
N ARG A 41 15.32 15.23 -6.85
CA ARG A 41 16.43 15.99 -7.46
C ARG A 41 16.07 17.44 -7.68
N HIS A 42 14.89 17.70 -8.24
CA HIS A 42 14.44 19.05 -8.55
C HIS A 42 14.36 19.90 -7.28
N HIS A 43 13.68 19.41 -6.24
CA HIS A 43 13.50 20.15 -4.99
C HIS A 43 14.79 20.19 -4.15
N GLY A 44 15.64 19.17 -4.24
CA GLY A 44 16.95 19.15 -3.59
C GLY A 44 17.91 20.21 -4.13
N GLN A 45 17.80 20.54 -5.43
CA GLN A 45 18.60 21.58 -6.07
C GLN A 45 17.96 22.98 -5.98
N ARG A 46 16.63 23.04 -5.84
CA ARG A 46 15.86 24.30 -5.89
C ARG A 46 15.13 24.54 -4.59
N ARG A 47 15.63 25.49 -3.81
CA ARG A 47 14.96 26.02 -2.64
C ARG A 47 13.98 27.10 -3.05
N MET A 48 12.81 27.10 -2.43
CA MET A 48 11.85 28.18 -2.55
C MET A 48 12.04 29.16 -1.40
N ASP A 49 12.13 30.44 -1.70
CA ASP A 49 12.45 31.52 -0.74
C ASP A 49 13.77 31.32 0.01
N GLY A 50 14.73 30.58 -0.58
CA GLY A 50 16.00 30.20 0.07
C GLY A 50 15.87 29.23 1.25
N LYS A 51 14.65 28.79 1.60
CA LYS A 51 14.38 27.91 2.74
C LYS A 51 14.68 26.45 2.40
N PRO A 52 15.17 25.64 3.35
CA PRO A 52 15.22 24.19 3.17
C PRO A 52 13.81 23.62 3.05
N TRP A 53 13.72 22.45 2.44
CA TRP A 53 12.53 21.61 2.43
C TRP A 53 12.49 20.68 3.65
N ARG A 54 11.28 20.44 4.13
CA ARG A 54 10.93 19.29 4.95
C ARG A 54 9.97 18.42 4.14
N LEU A 55 10.47 17.30 3.65
CA LEU A 55 9.68 16.29 2.96
C LEU A 55 8.96 15.43 4.00
N VAL A 56 7.65 15.31 3.90
CA VAL A 56 6.86 14.39 4.72
C VAL A 56 6.25 13.35 3.79
N VAL A 57 6.67 12.10 3.92
CA VAL A 57 6.01 10.97 3.27
C VAL A 57 4.91 10.48 4.21
N ALA A 58 3.67 10.81 3.90
CA ALA A 58 2.48 10.57 4.72
C ALA A 58 1.95 9.13 4.56
N GLY A 59 2.80 8.14 4.87
CA GLY A 59 2.46 6.72 4.82
C GLY A 59 2.67 6.07 3.45
N ASP A 60 2.78 4.74 3.50
CA ASP A 60 2.84 3.85 2.35
C ASP A 60 3.93 4.24 1.34
N LEU A 61 5.13 4.53 1.86
CA LEU A 61 6.33 4.65 1.03
C LEU A 61 6.71 3.28 0.45
N PHE A 62 6.64 2.26 1.31
CA PHE A 62 7.01 0.89 0.99
C PHE A 62 5.81 -0.03 1.07
N ASP A 63 5.80 -1.08 0.24
CA ASP A 63 4.77 -2.10 0.24
C ASP A 63 5.31 -3.43 0.78
N PHE A 64 5.22 -3.64 2.10
CA PHE A 64 5.69 -4.87 2.74
C PHE A 64 4.76 -6.06 2.49
N MET A 65 3.48 -5.80 2.22
CA MET A 65 2.46 -6.83 2.05
C MET A 65 2.56 -7.56 0.71
N SER A 66 3.03 -6.88 -0.34
CA SER A 66 3.27 -7.47 -1.66
C SER A 66 4.54 -8.34 -1.68
N VAL A 67 5.51 -8.09 -0.81
CA VAL A 67 6.75 -8.86 -0.76
C VAL A 67 6.51 -10.26 -0.19
N THR A 68 6.69 -11.31 -1.00
CA THR A 68 6.54 -12.68 -0.51
C THR A 68 7.90 -13.30 -0.17
N LEU A 69 8.11 -13.66 1.11
CA LEU A 69 9.30 -14.40 1.53
C LEU A 69 9.02 -15.92 1.51
N SER A 70 9.74 -16.66 0.67
CA SER A 70 9.71 -18.12 0.65
C SER A 70 10.43 -18.71 1.86
N ALA A 71 10.07 -19.94 2.23
CA ALA A 71 10.82 -20.70 3.23
C ALA A 71 12.24 -21.02 2.71
N ALA A 72 13.22 -20.94 3.60
CA ALA A 72 14.61 -21.32 3.32
C ALA A 72 15.17 -22.13 4.52
N PRO A 73 16.29 -22.89 4.38
CA PRO A 73 16.85 -23.69 5.47
C PRO A 73 17.13 -22.88 6.77
N GLY A 74 17.60 -21.63 6.65
CA GLY A 74 17.79 -20.72 7.79
C GLY A 74 16.55 -19.88 8.15
N PHE A 75 15.44 -20.06 7.42
CA PHE A 75 14.19 -19.32 7.61
C PHE A 75 12.97 -20.18 7.27
N PRO A 76 12.73 -21.30 8.00
CA PRO A 76 11.73 -22.29 7.61
C PRO A 76 10.30 -21.80 7.86
N ALA A 77 9.36 -22.23 7.00
CA ALA A 77 7.93 -22.00 7.20
C ALA A 77 7.40 -22.77 8.42
N ARG A 78 6.59 -22.11 9.25
CA ARG A 78 6.02 -22.67 10.49
C ARG A 78 4.85 -23.60 10.25
N ASP A 79 4.08 -23.36 9.18
CA ASP A 79 2.85 -24.10 8.88
C ASP A 79 2.65 -24.28 7.36
N HIS A 80 1.62 -25.02 6.99
CA HIS A 80 1.25 -25.22 5.57
C HIS A 80 0.88 -23.92 4.87
N ASP A 81 0.29 -22.96 5.59
CA ASP A 81 -0.10 -21.68 5.03
C ASP A 81 1.10 -20.83 4.64
N GLU A 82 2.16 -20.80 5.47
CA GLU A 82 3.42 -20.13 5.13
C GLU A 82 4.16 -20.81 3.98
N ARG A 83 4.06 -22.14 3.86
CA ARG A 83 4.63 -22.85 2.70
C ARG A 83 3.92 -22.48 1.40
N ARG A 84 2.61 -22.26 1.43
CA ARG A 84 1.80 -21.97 0.26
C ARG A 84 1.80 -20.49 -0.13
N SER A 85 1.64 -19.60 0.85
CA SER A 85 1.38 -18.16 0.64
C SER A 85 2.56 -17.27 1.04
N GLY A 86 3.71 -17.89 1.34
CA GLY A 86 4.89 -17.25 1.91
C GLY A 86 4.77 -16.91 3.39
N ARG A 87 5.89 -16.50 4.00
CA ARG A 87 5.98 -16.15 5.42
C ARG A 87 4.97 -15.07 5.79
N ARG A 88 4.43 -15.10 7.01
CA ARG A 88 3.56 -14.02 7.51
C ARG A 88 4.32 -12.70 7.61
N ARG A 89 3.62 -11.56 7.60
CA ARG A 89 4.20 -10.29 8.06
C ARG A 89 4.35 -10.38 9.57
N SER A 90 5.50 -10.00 10.08
CA SER A 90 5.88 -10.15 11.49
C SER A 90 7.07 -9.26 11.80
N VAL A 91 7.30 -9.03 13.10
CA VAL A 91 8.51 -8.35 13.59
C VAL A 91 9.78 -8.98 12.98
N ALA A 92 9.85 -10.31 12.95
CA ALA A 92 11.01 -11.04 12.45
C ALA A 92 11.18 -11.01 10.91
N THR A 93 10.11 -10.77 10.15
CA THR A 93 10.18 -10.78 8.67
C THR A 93 10.31 -9.39 8.07
N GLY A 94 10.06 -8.33 8.85
CA GLY A 94 10.17 -6.93 8.44
C GLY A 94 11.51 -6.59 7.78
N PRO A 95 12.67 -6.85 8.44
CA PRO A 95 13.98 -6.55 7.85
C PRO A 95 14.21 -7.21 6.49
N ALA A 96 13.87 -8.50 6.35
CA ALA A 96 14.05 -9.22 5.09
C ALA A 96 13.13 -8.71 3.97
N ARG A 97 11.91 -8.25 4.30
CA ARG A 97 11.01 -7.63 3.32
C ARG A 97 11.57 -6.29 2.85
N LEU A 98 11.98 -5.45 3.80
CA LEU A 98 12.57 -4.14 3.49
C LEU A 98 13.85 -4.28 2.66
N ALA A 99 14.71 -5.25 2.96
CA ALA A 99 15.89 -5.53 2.16
C ALA A 99 15.57 -5.84 0.69
N ARG A 100 14.48 -6.58 0.42
CA ARG A 100 14.03 -6.86 -0.95
C ARG A 100 13.49 -5.64 -1.66
N ILE A 101 12.72 -4.81 -0.95
CA ILE A 101 12.23 -3.53 -1.49
C ILE A 101 13.42 -2.62 -1.82
N ALA A 102 14.37 -2.49 -0.90
CA ALA A 102 15.58 -1.70 -1.10
C ALA A 102 16.42 -2.21 -2.28
N GLN A 103 16.54 -3.52 -2.44
CA GLN A 103 17.25 -4.13 -3.57
C GLN A 103 16.58 -3.79 -4.91
N ALA A 104 15.24 -3.83 -4.97
CA ALA A 104 14.50 -3.50 -6.18
C ALA A 104 14.50 -1.99 -6.50
N HIS A 105 14.54 -1.15 -5.46
CA HIS A 105 14.33 0.30 -5.57
C HIS A 105 15.53 1.12 -5.06
N GLN A 106 16.76 0.64 -5.26
CA GLN A 106 18.00 1.29 -4.76
C GLN A 106 18.11 2.76 -5.14
N GLY A 107 17.64 3.13 -6.34
CA GLY A 107 17.63 4.52 -6.81
C GLY A 107 16.89 5.46 -5.87
N VAL A 108 15.73 5.04 -5.35
CA VAL A 108 14.93 5.83 -4.39
C VAL A 108 15.70 6.07 -3.11
N PHE A 109 16.31 5.04 -2.53
CA PHE A 109 17.10 5.16 -1.30
C PHE A 109 18.30 6.11 -1.49
N ALA A 110 18.97 6.01 -2.65
CA ALA A 110 20.08 6.89 -3.00
C ALA A 110 19.64 8.37 -3.15
N GLU A 111 18.46 8.63 -3.73
CA GLU A 111 17.90 9.99 -3.85
C GLU A 111 17.47 10.55 -2.50
N LEU A 112 16.87 9.75 -1.62
CA LEU A 112 16.51 10.18 -0.25
C LEU A 112 17.75 10.64 0.52
N MET A 113 18.84 9.86 0.46
CA MET A 113 20.11 10.23 1.08
C MET A 113 20.70 11.51 0.49
N ARG A 114 20.65 11.68 -0.85
CA ARG A 114 21.16 12.90 -1.50
C ARG A 114 20.31 14.13 -1.18
N PHE A 115 18.99 13.98 -1.11
CA PHE A 115 18.09 15.05 -0.69
C PHE A 115 18.38 15.47 0.76
N ALA A 116 18.56 14.52 1.67
CA ALA A 116 18.93 14.80 3.05
C ALA A 116 20.33 15.42 3.18
N ALA A 117 21.31 14.94 2.41
CA ALA A 117 22.67 15.49 2.37
C ALA A 117 22.71 16.93 1.86
N ALA A 118 21.77 17.34 0.99
CA ALA A 118 21.59 18.73 0.56
C ALA A 118 21.02 19.67 1.65
N GLY A 119 20.88 19.17 2.90
CA GLY A 119 20.44 19.93 4.06
C GLY A 119 18.92 20.04 4.17
N HIS A 120 18.19 19.05 3.66
CA HIS A 120 16.74 18.94 3.79
C HIS A 120 16.36 17.86 4.80
N GLU A 121 15.15 17.98 5.37
CA GLU A 121 14.61 17.01 6.33
C GLU A 121 13.64 16.06 5.64
N ILE A 122 13.60 14.81 6.09
CA ILE A 122 12.67 13.78 5.62
C ILE A 122 12.00 13.11 6.81
N ASP A 123 10.67 13.20 6.88
CA ASP A 123 9.86 12.42 7.81
C ASP A 123 9.10 11.33 7.05
N LEU A 124 9.26 10.09 7.49
CA LEU A 124 8.58 8.92 6.94
C LEU A 124 7.49 8.50 7.93
N ILE A 125 6.25 8.90 7.68
CA ILE A 125 5.10 8.47 8.48
C ILE A 125 4.77 7.02 8.14
N VAL A 126 4.48 6.21 9.15
CA VAL A 126 4.08 4.81 8.98
C VAL A 126 2.60 4.71 8.55
N GLY A 127 2.35 3.98 7.46
CA GLY A 127 1.03 3.60 6.95
C GLY A 127 0.70 2.12 7.19
N ASN A 128 -0.35 1.61 6.55
CA ASN A 128 -0.74 0.19 6.66
C ASN A 128 0.14 -0.74 5.83
N HIS A 129 0.72 -0.26 4.73
CA HIS A 129 1.58 -1.07 3.85
C HIS A 129 3.00 -1.22 4.41
N ASP A 130 3.44 -0.33 5.29
CA ASP A 130 4.78 -0.30 5.89
C ASP A 130 4.79 -0.29 7.43
N ILE A 131 3.75 -0.86 8.05
CA ILE A 131 3.56 -0.95 9.51
C ILE A 131 4.74 -1.61 10.27
N GLU A 132 5.55 -2.43 9.59
CA GLU A 132 6.78 -3.02 10.13
C GLU A 132 7.83 -1.99 10.53
N LEU A 133 7.75 -0.76 10.00
CA LEU A 133 8.61 0.36 10.40
C LEU A 133 8.35 0.82 11.84
N LEU A 134 7.30 0.37 12.52
CA LEU A 134 7.15 0.57 13.97
C LEU A 134 8.22 -0.17 14.78
N GLU A 135 8.83 -1.20 14.20
CA GLU A 135 9.77 -2.07 14.91
C GLU A 135 11.22 -1.66 14.65
N VAL A 136 12.01 -1.65 15.73
CA VAL A 136 13.38 -1.12 15.76
C VAL A 136 14.32 -1.86 14.80
N ASP A 137 14.14 -3.16 14.63
CA ASP A 137 14.97 -3.96 13.72
C ASP A 137 14.72 -3.61 12.26
N THR A 138 13.47 -3.32 11.89
CA THR A 138 13.12 -2.85 10.54
C THR A 138 13.64 -1.43 10.30
N GLN A 139 13.64 -0.57 11.33
CA GLN A 139 14.26 0.75 11.21
C GLN A 139 15.79 0.66 11.09
N ALA A 140 16.44 -0.27 11.81
CA ALA A 140 17.87 -0.53 11.68
C ALA A 140 18.21 -1.02 10.26
N GLU A 141 17.38 -1.91 9.70
CA GLU A 141 17.46 -2.32 8.30
C GLU A 141 17.34 -1.13 7.35
N LEU A 142 16.35 -0.26 7.54
CA LEU A 142 16.17 0.95 6.73
C LEU A 142 17.43 1.81 6.71
N ARG A 143 18.01 2.06 7.89
CA ARG A 143 19.26 2.82 8.03
C ARG A 143 20.41 2.15 7.30
N ARG A 144 20.54 0.83 7.40
CA ARG A 144 21.58 0.06 6.68
C ARG A 144 21.43 0.19 5.17
N GLN A 145 20.21 0.04 4.65
CA GLN A 145 19.92 0.16 3.21
C GLN A 145 20.15 1.57 2.68
N LEU A 146 19.79 2.60 3.45
CA LEU A 146 20.07 4.00 3.11
C LEU A 146 21.59 4.27 3.01
N LEU A 147 22.37 3.80 3.98
CA LEU A 147 23.83 3.92 3.94
C LEU A 147 24.43 3.19 2.74
N ALA A 148 23.99 1.95 2.49
CA ALA A 148 24.45 1.15 1.36
C ALA A 148 24.12 1.76 -0.01
N ALA A 149 23.01 2.49 -0.12
CA ALA A 149 22.58 3.13 -1.36
C ALA A 149 23.33 4.44 -1.68
N ALA A 150 24.11 4.99 -0.75
CA ALA A 150 24.81 6.27 -0.91
C ALA A 150 26.34 6.19 -0.73
N PRO A 151 27.05 5.25 -1.39
CA PRO A 151 28.50 5.05 -1.19
C PRO A 151 29.36 6.22 -1.67
N ARG A 152 28.80 7.14 -2.47
CA ARG A 152 29.49 8.34 -2.97
C ARG A 152 29.53 9.50 -1.97
N LEU A 153 28.70 9.47 -0.93
CA LEU A 153 28.73 10.46 0.14
C LEU A 153 29.84 10.08 1.13
N GLY A 154 30.60 11.07 1.62
CA GLY A 154 31.59 10.83 2.66
C GLY A 154 30.94 10.36 3.96
N ALA A 155 31.66 9.64 4.83
CA ALA A 155 31.09 9.08 6.06
C ALA A 155 30.41 10.14 6.98
N ALA A 156 31.00 11.34 7.07
CA ALA A 156 30.41 12.44 7.82
C ALA A 156 29.11 12.97 7.18
N GLU A 157 29.06 13.06 5.85
CA GLU A 157 27.87 13.45 5.10
C GLU A 157 26.76 12.41 5.21
N GLN A 158 27.11 11.11 5.10
CA GLN A 158 26.18 10.00 5.31
C GLN A 158 25.56 10.06 6.70
N LYS A 159 26.36 10.27 7.75
CA LYS A 159 25.87 10.41 9.12
C LYS A 159 24.90 11.60 9.24
N ALA A 160 25.29 12.77 8.75
CA ALA A 160 24.46 13.97 8.82
C ALA A 160 23.17 13.85 7.98
N ALA A 161 23.22 13.17 6.84
CA ALA A 161 22.04 12.88 6.03
C ALA A 161 21.09 11.91 6.77
N LEU A 162 21.63 10.84 7.36
CA LEU A 162 20.83 9.85 8.09
C LEU A 162 20.14 10.45 9.33
N GLU A 163 20.78 11.41 10.01
CA GLU A 163 20.19 12.14 11.14
C GLU A 163 18.99 13.02 10.71
N ARG A 164 18.89 13.39 9.43
CA ARG A 164 17.77 14.15 8.87
C ARG A 164 16.63 13.29 8.33
N ILE A 165 16.76 11.97 8.36
CA ILE A 165 15.71 11.02 7.94
C ILE A 165 15.12 10.37 9.19
N CYS A 166 13.87 10.68 9.50
CA CYS A 166 13.19 10.21 10.70
C CYS A 166 11.95 9.38 10.35
N VAL A 167 11.82 8.20 10.98
CA VAL A 167 10.57 7.43 10.93
C VAL A 167 9.62 7.97 11.99
N ARG A 168 8.40 8.31 11.58
CA ARG A 168 7.33 8.85 12.41
C ARG A 168 6.25 7.77 12.57
N PRO A 169 6.03 7.25 13.79
CA PRO A 169 5.16 6.08 13.98
C PRO A 169 3.66 6.35 13.75
N TRP A 170 3.23 7.62 13.63
CA TRP A 170 1.82 7.95 13.42
C TRP A 170 1.57 9.22 12.61
N PHE A 171 2.10 10.36 13.06
CA PHE A 171 1.84 11.65 12.42
C PHE A 171 3.04 12.59 12.56
N VAL A 172 3.02 13.67 11.79
CA VAL A 172 3.84 14.88 12.00
C VAL A 172 2.92 16.01 12.39
N TYR A 173 3.20 16.64 13.53
CA TYR A 173 2.44 17.80 14.00
C TYR A 173 3.32 19.05 14.04
N LEU A 174 2.90 20.08 13.32
CA LEU A 174 3.50 21.40 13.34
C LEU A 174 2.49 22.38 13.95
N PRO A 175 2.69 22.82 15.21
CA PRO A 175 1.76 23.72 15.90
C PRO A 175 1.41 24.95 15.05
N LYS A 176 0.11 25.23 14.96
CA LYS A 176 -0.49 26.32 14.17
C LYS A 176 -0.27 26.25 12.65
N VAL A 177 0.38 25.18 12.15
CA VAL A 177 0.70 25.00 10.74
C VAL A 177 -0.07 23.82 10.19
N ALA A 178 0.32 22.60 10.54
CA ALA A 178 -0.20 21.40 9.89
C ALA A 178 -0.27 20.18 10.83
N TRP A 179 -1.28 19.35 10.59
CA TRP A 179 -1.37 17.96 11.04
C TRP A 179 -1.27 17.07 9.81
N ILE A 180 -0.30 16.17 9.79
CA ILE A 180 -0.04 15.29 8.65
C ILE A 180 -0.01 13.85 9.17
N GLU A 181 -0.86 12.98 8.62
CA GLU A 181 -0.85 11.55 8.91
C GLU A 181 -1.28 10.76 7.67
N HIS A 182 -1.14 9.44 7.69
CA HIS A 182 -1.55 8.64 6.54
C HIS A 182 -3.07 8.58 6.37
N GLY A 183 -3.81 8.24 7.44
CA GLY A 183 -5.28 8.22 7.45
C GLY A 183 -5.92 6.82 7.53
N HIS A 184 -5.16 5.74 7.30
CA HIS A 184 -5.65 4.35 7.37
C HIS A 184 -6.35 3.97 8.68
N VAL A 185 -6.00 4.64 9.79
CA VAL A 185 -6.61 4.42 11.10
C VAL A 185 -8.11 4.72 11.13
N TYR A 186 -8.62 5.46 10.13
CA TYR A 186 -10.03 5.82 10.00
C TYR A 186 -10.81 4.90 9.04
N ASP A 187 -10.15 3.99 8.33
CA ASP A 187 -10.77 2.98 7.48
C ASP A 187 -10.82 1.64 8.23
N GLU A 188 -12.00 1.04 8.36
CA GLU A 188 -12.18 -0.22 9.09
C GLU A 188 -11.56 -1.44 8.38
N ALA A 189 -11.31 -1.36 7.08
CA ALA A 189 -10.65 -2.40 6.31
C ALA A 189 -9.12 -2.38 6.50
N CYS A 190 -8.56 -1.18 6.70
CA CYS A 190 -7.12 -0.93 6.73
C CYS A 190 -6.58 -0.64 8.14
N SER A 191 -7.45 -0.29 9.09
CA SER A 191 -7.03 0.01 10.46
C SER A 191 -6.63 -1.23 11.24
N PHE A 192 -5.90 -1.01 12.33
CA PHE A 192 -5.60 -2.02 13.33
C PHE A 192 -6.33 -1.68 14.64
N GLU A 193 -6.76 -2.70 15.40
CA GLU A 193 -7.43 -2.48 16.71
C GLU A 193 -6.56 -1.63 17.65
N ARG A 194 -5.24 -1.78 17.53
CA ARG A 194 -4.22 -1.05 18.26
C ARG A 194 -3.15 -0.62 17.25
N GLY A 195 -3.34 0.54 16.62
CA GLY A 195 -2.45 1.03 15.54
C GLY A 195 -0.96 1.00 15.92
N GLN A 196 -0.66 1.42 17.16
CA GLN A 196 0.72 1.43 17.67
C GLN A 196 1.21 0.06 18.23
N ALA A 197 0.38 -0.98 18.28
CA ALA A 197 0.78 -2.34 18.66
C ALA A 197 0.03 -3.40 17.82
N PRO A 198 0.30 -3.47 16.50
CA PRO A 198 -0.49 -4.28 15.58
C PRO A 198 -0.06 -5.76 15.57
N PHE A 199 1.12 -6.08 16.10
CA PHE A 199 1.66 -7.45 16.16
C PHE A 199 1.15 -8.25 17.36
N ASP A 200 1.03 -9.56 17.18
CA ASP A 200 0.71 -10.51 18.23
C ASP A 200 1.90 -10.62 19.20
N PRO A 201 1.70 -10.43 20.52
CA PRO A 201 2.79 -10.40 21.48
C PRO A 201 3.42 -11.77 21.73
N VAL A 202 2.80 -12.86 21.25
CA VAL A 202 3.33 -14.22 21.43
C VAL A 202 4.03 -14.68 20.17
N SER A 203 3.39 -14.56 19.01
CA SER A 203 3.99 -15.06 17.75
C SER A 203 4.82 -14.01 17.01
N GLY A 204 4.68 -12.72 17.35
CA GLY A 204 5.28 -11.60 16.62
C GLY A 204 4.62 -11.32 15.26
N ASP A 205 3.56 -12.04 14.90
CA ASP A 205 2.88 -11.91 13.62
C ASP A 205 1.95 -10.72 13.59
N LEU A 206 1.81 -10.08 12.44
CA LEU A 206 0.81 -9.05 12.24
C LEU A 206 -0.58 -9.67 12.39
N LEU A 207 -1.46 -9.03 13.19
CA LEU A 207 -2.87 -9.40 13.19
C LEU A 207 -3.51 -8.83 11.92
N SER A 208 -3.78 -9.71 10.95
CA SER A 208 -4.35 -9.33 9.66
C SER A 208 -5.65 -8.53 9.80
N ASN A 209 -5.68 -7.37 9.14
CA ASN A 209 -6.89 -6.66 8.77
C ASN A 209 -7.38 -7.17 7.40
N VAL A 210 -8.37 -6.49 6.81
CA VAL A 210 -8.94 -6.90 5.51
C VAL A 210 -7.90 -6.73 4.40
N ASP A 211 -7.22 -5.60 4.40
CA ASP A 211 -6.23 -5.24 3.40
C ASP A 211 -5.05 -6.24 3.34
N ASP A 212 -4.41 -6.51 4.48
CA ASP A 212 -3.34 -7.52 4.62
C ASP A 212 -3.76 -8.91 4.11
N ALA A 213 -4.94 -9.37 4.54
CA ALA A 213 -5.43 -10.67 4.12
C ALA A 213 -5.78 -10.68 2.62
N ALA A 214 -6.31 -9.59 2.07
CA ALA A 214 -6.68 -9.51 0.66
C ALA A 214 -5.44 -9.60 -0.24
N VAL A 215 -4.38 -8.85 0.07
CA VAL A 215 -3.13 -8.92 -0.69
C VAL A 215 -2.51 -10.32 -0.59
N ARG A 216 -2.42 -10.87 0.63
CA ARG A 216 -1.80 -12.18 0.88
C ARG A 216 -2.51 -13.33 0.17
N TYR A 217 -3.84 -13.34 0.13
CA TYR A 217 -4.59 -14.50 -0.36
C TYR A 217 -5.26 -14.30 -1.72
N LEU A 218 -5.84 -13.11 -1.95
CA LEU A 218 -6.62 -12.83 -3.16
C LEU A 218 -5.75 -12.25 -4.26
N ALA A 219 -4.94 -11.23 -3.98
CA ALA A 219 -4.08 -10.62 -4.99
C ALA A 219 -3.04 -11.62 -5.52
N GLN A 220 -2.45 -12.46 -4.67
CA GLN A 220 -1.55 -13.53 -5.14
C GLN A 220 -2.25 -14.57 -6.04
N ALA A 221 -3.55 -14.81 -5.84
CA ALA A 221 -4.31 -15.78 -6.63
C ALA A 221 -4.81 -15.20 -7.96
N ALA A 222 -4.88 -13.88 -8.06
CA ALA A 222 -5.32 -13.14 -9.22
C ALA A 222 -4.48 -11.85 -9.38
N PRO A 223 -3.17 -11.96 -9.64
CA PRO A 223 -2.25 -10.81 -9.58
C PRO A 223 -2.44 -9.81 -10.73
N GLU A 224 -3.14 -10.21 -11.80
CA GLU A 224 -3.56 -9.30 -12.87
C GLU A 224 -4.78 -8.44 -12.50
N LEU A 225 -5.49 -8.73 -11.40
CA LEU A 225 -6.51 -7.80 -10.90
C LEU A 225 -5.81 -6.62 -10.23
N ASP A 226 -6.06 -5.43 -10.75
CA ASP A 226 -5.74 -4.19 -10.05
C ASP A 226 -6.72 -4.03 -8.87
N PRO A 227 -6.26 -4.14 -7.60
CA PRO A 227 -7.13 -4.01 -6.44
C PRO A 227 -7.89 -2.67 -6.44
N HIS A 228 -7.24 -1.60 -6.88
CA HIS A 228 -7.79 -0.24 -6.93
C HIS A 228 -8.78 -0.04 -8.09
N GLY A 229 -8.75 -0.91 -9.11
CA GLY A 229 -9.66 -0.90 -10.26
C GLY A 229 -10.96 -1.67 -10.03
N THR A 230 -11.00 -2.58 -9.06
CA THR A 230 -12.12 -3.53 -8.84
C THR A 230 -13.15 -3.08 -7.81
N GLU A 231 -12.99 -1.91 -7.20
CA GLU A 231 -13.86 -1.41 -6.12
C GLU A 231 -15.34 -1.23 -6.54
N GLU A 232 -15.61 -1.04 -7.83
CA GLU A 232 -16.98 -0.92 -8.39
C GLU A 232 -17.58 -2.26 -8.83
N TRP A 233 -16.80 -3.35 -8.76
CA TRP A 233 -17.29 -4.65 -9.22
C TRP A 233 -18.37 -5.15 -8.27
N GLY A 234 -19.60 -5.22 -8.78
CA GLY A 234 -20.65 -5.99 -8.15
C GLY A 234 -20.36 -7.48 -8.22
N PHE A 235 -21.20 -8.26 -7.53
CA PHE A 235 -21.17 -9.72 -7.52
C PHE A 235 -21.05 -10.35 -8.93
N THR A 236 -21.78 -9.81 -9.90
CA THR A 236 -21.78 -10.30 -11.29
C THR A 236 -20.45 -10.11 -12.01
N GLY A 237 -19.71 -9.05 -11.68
CA GLY A 237 -18.37 -8.79 -12.23
C GLY A 237 -17.37 -9.85 -11.79
N TYR A 238 -17.33 -10.13 -10.48
CA TYR A 238 -16.47 -11.19 -9.92
C TYR A 238 -16.86 -12.58 -10.43
N LEU A 239 -18.15 -12.89 -10.56
CA LEU A 239 -18.61 -14.17 -11.09
C LEU A 239 -18.19 -14.35 -12.56
N ARG A 240 -18.40 -13.34 -13.41
CA ARG A 240 -17.96 -13.36 -14.81
C ARG A 240 -16.45 -13.54 -14.93
N TYR A 241 -15.69 -12.83 -14.09
CA TYR A 241 -14.23 -12.96 -14.05
C TYR A 241 -13.79 -14.38 -13.69
N SER A 242 -14.40 -14.98 -12.66
CA SER A 242 -14.07 -16.34 -12.22
C SER A 242 -14.37 -17.36 -13.32
N LEU A 243 -15.58 -17.31 -13.89
CA LEU A 243 -16.01 -18.26 -14.92
C LEU A 243 -15.20 -18.12 -16.22
N GLY A 244 -14.78 -16.89 -16.57
CA GLY A 244 -13.98 -16.61 -17.76
C GLY A 244 -12.55 -17.18 -17.73
N ARG A 245 -12.05 -17.65 -16.58
CA ARG A 245 -10.69 -18.22 -16.42
C ARG A 245 -10.65 -19.75 -16.39
N GLY A 246 -11.81 -20.40 -16.52
CA GLY A 246 -11.94 -21.86 -16.45
C GLY A 246 -12.01 -22.41 -15.02
N VAL A 247 -12.32 -23.71 -14.93
CA VAL A 247 -12.67 -24.40 -13.68
C VAL A 247 -11.50 -24.44 -12.70
N GLY A 248 -10.28 -24.72 -13.17
CA GLY A 248 -9.10 -24.80 -12.30
C GLY A 248 -8.74 -23.47 -11.64
N SER A 249 -8.87 -22.35 -12.36
CA SER A 249 -8.66 -21.01 -11.81
C SER A 249 -9.77 -20.64 -10.82
N SER A 250 -11.03 -20.99 -11.12
CA SER A 250 -12.16 -20.80 -10.21
C SER A 250 -11.99 -21.54 -8.89
N VAL A 251 -11.53 -22.80 -8.91
CA VAL A 251 -11.24 -23.58 -7.69
C VAL A 251 -10.12 -22.94 -6.88
N ARG A 252 -9.07 -22.44 -7.54
CA ARG A 252 -7.96 -21.74 -6.87
C ARG A 252 -8.44 -20.45 -6.19
N LEU A 253 -9.25 -19.65 -6.89
CA LEU A 253 -9.82 -18.41 -6.36
C LEU A 253 -10.73 -18.69 -5.16
N LEU A 254 -11.57 -19.72 -5.24
CA LEU A 254 -12.40 -20.17 -4.12
C LEU A 254 -11.56 -20.60 -2.92
N ALA A 255 -10.52 -21.42 -3.14
CA ALA A 255 -9.61 -21.85 -2.07
C ALA A 255 -8.90 -20.66 -1.42
N SER A 256 -8.49 -19.66 -2.21
CA SER A 256 -7.93 -18.41 -1.72
C SER A 256 -8.92 -17.56 -0.94
N TYR A 257 -10.18 -17.47 -1.39
CA TYR A 257 -11.25 -16.80 -0.65
C TYR A 257 -11.56 -17.46 0.69
N VAL A 258 -11.51 -18.80 0.74
CA VAL A 258 -11.63 -19.55 2.00
C VAL A 258 -10.45 -19.26 2.93
N ALA A 259 -9.22 -19.22 2.41
CA ALA A 259 -8.03 -18.87 3.20
C ALA A 259 -8.10 -17.44 3.75
N PHE A 260 -8.47 -16.47 2.91
CA PHE A 260 -8.76 -15.08 3.28
C PHE A 260 -9.79 -15.00 4.42
N THR A 261 -10.94 -15.65 4.25
CA THR A 261 -11.99 -15.70 5.27
C THR A 261 -11.48 -16.29 6.59
N ARG A 262 -10.76 -17.41 6.53
CA ARG A 262 -10.18 -18.06 7.72
C ARG A 262 -9.19 -17.15 8.45
N ALA A 263 -8.37 -16.38 7.72
CA ALA A 263 -7.44 -15.43 8.31
C ALA A 263 -8.17 -14.34 9.12
N LEU A 264 -9.23 -13.75 8.56
CA LEU A 264 -10.02 -12.72 9.26
C LEU A 264 -10.75 -13.26 10.49
N PHE A 265 -11.30 -14.48 10.43
CA PHE A 265 -11.87 -15.12 11.61
C PHE A 265 -10.80 -15.50 12.64
N SER A 266 -9.58 -15.82 12.22
CA SER A 266 -8.45 -16.03 13.12
C SER A 266 -8.05 -14.74 13.85
N ALA A 267 -7.92 -13.63 13.12
CA ALA A 267 -7.69 -12.31 13.69
C ALA A 267 -8.80 -11.94 14.69
N ARG A 268 -10.07 -12.18 14.35
CA ARG A 268 -11.21 -12.02 15.27
C ARG A 268 -11.05 -12.81 16.57
N ARG A 269 -10.62 -14.08 16.51
CA ARG A 269 -10.36 -14.88 17.71
C ARG A 269 -9.21 -14.28 18.53
N ALA A 270 -8.14 -13.82 17.87
CA ALA A 270 -7.01 -13.17 18.53
C ALA A 270 -7.42 -11.86 19.26
N HIS A 271 -8.30 -11.05 18.67
CA HIS A 271 -8.86 -9.85 19.32
C HIS A 271 -9.68 -10.16 20.59
N ARG A 272 -10.21 -11.39 20.71
CA ARG A 272 -11.00 -11.83 21.88
C ARG A 272 -10.14 -12.44 22.99
N ALA A 273 -8.92 -12.87 22.69
CA ALA A 273 -8.03 -13.47 23.68
C ALA A 273 -7.54 -12.41 24.69
N THR A 274 -8.06 -12.47 25.91
CA THR A 274 -7.86 -11.44 26.95
C THR A 274 -6.38 -11.12 27.20
N ARG A 275 -5.52 -12.14 27.38
CA ARG A 275 -4.08 -11.96 27.65
C ARG A 275 -3.38 -11.21 26.51
N ARG A 276 -3.61 -11.66 25.26
CA ARG A 276 -3.05 -11.02 24.05
C ARG A 276 -3.55 -9.59 23.89
N ARG A 277 -4.84 -9.36 24.12
CA ARG A 277 -5.47 -8.04 24.06
C ARG A 277 -4.89 -7.07 25.10
N ASN A 278 -4.73 -7.52 26.34
CA ASN A 278 -4.22 -6.67 27.42
C ASN A 278 -2.74 -6.29 27.18
N ALA A 279 -1.91 -7.24 26.74
CA ALA A 279 -0.52 -6.97 26.40
C ALA A 279 -0.38 -5.94 25.26
N ARG A 280 -1.14 -6.11 24.17
CA ARG A 280 -1.15 -5.11 23.07
C ARG A 280 -1.72 -3.77 23.49
N HIS A 281 -2.74 -3.76 24.35
CA HIS A 281 -3.31 -2.51 24.87
C HIS A 281 -2.28 -1.72 25.67
N GLU A 282 -1.52 -2.39 26.54
CA GLU A 282 -0.49 -1.75 27.34
C GLU A 282 0.64 -1.21 26.47
N LEU A 283 1.17 -2.02 25.55
CA LEU A 283 2.21 -1.59 24.60
C LEU A 283 1.74 -0.41 23.73
N HIS A 284 0.53 -0.48 23.21
CA HIS A 284 -0.07 0.61 22.45
C HIS A 284 -0.15 1.89 23.27
N ARG A 285 -0.58 1.80 24.54
CA ARG A 285 -0.67 2.96 25.40
C ARG A 285 0.71 3.59 25.68
N GLN A 286 1.71 2.76 25.92
CA GLN A 286 3.08 3.20 26.13
C GLN A 286 3.63 3.92 24.89
N ARG A 287 3.44 3.36 23.69
CA ARG A 287 3.87 3.96 22.42
C ARG A 287 3.12 5.27 22.12
N VAL A 288 1.80 5.33 22.30
CA VAL A 288 1.01 6.58 22.15
C VAL A 288 1.48 7.66 23.12
N ALA A 289 1.75 7.31 24.38
CA ALA A 289 2.28 8.27 25.35
C ALA A 289 3.69 8.75 25.00
N ALA A 290 4.53 7.90 24.42
CA ALA A 290 5.85 8.29 23.92
C ALA A 290 5.75 9.26 22.73
N ILE A 291 4.83 9.00 21.79
CA ILE A 291 4.53 9.91 20.66
C ILE A 291 4.08 11.27 21.19
N ALA A 292 3.16 11.30 22.15
CA ALA A 292 2.66 12.53 22.74
C ALA A 292 3.78 13.39 23.36
N ARG A 293 4.72 12.74 24.08
CA ARG A 293 5.90 13.44 24.64
C ARG A 293 6.82 13.97 23.55
N ALA A 294 7.08 13.18 22.51
CA ALA A 294 7.97 13.57 21.42
C ALA A 294 7.41 14.74 20.59
N GLU A 295 6.10 14.78 20.39
CA GLU A 295 5.41 15.81 19.60
C GLU A 295 4.89 16.99 20.46
N GLY A 296 5.13 16.97 21.77
CA GLY A 296 4.73 18.05 22.69
C GLY A 296 3.21 18.19 22.87
N LEU A 297 2.44 17.11 22.70
CA LEU A 297 0.98 17.11 22.85
C LEU A 297 0.55 16.80 24.28
N ALA A 298 -0.50 17.48 24.73
CA ALA A 298 -1.13 17.19 26.01
C ALA A 298 -1.66 15.74 26.03
N PRO A 299 -1.50 14.98 27.13
CA PRO A 299 -2.02 13.62 27.24
C PRO A 299 -3.52 13.51 26.93
N THR A 300 -4.32 14.50 27.33
CA THR A 300 -5.76 14.51 27.04
C THR A 300 -6.06 14.63 25.55
N ALA A 301 -5.31 15.46 24.82
CA ALA A 301 -5.48 15.67 23.40
C ALA A 301 -5.12 14.41 22.60
N ILE A 302 -3.96 13.79 22.87
CA ILE A 302 -3.54 12.59 22.14
C ILE A 302 -4.51 11.43 22.32
N TRP A 303 -5.07 11.23 23.52
CA TRP A 303 -6.07 10.17 23.74
C TRP A 303 -7.41 10.48 23.06
N ALA A 304 -7.79 11.76 22.96
CA ALA A 304 -8.96 12.15 22.20
C ALA A 304 -8.78 11.90 20.70
N ILE A 305 -7.57 12.15 20.19
CA ILE A 305 -7.18 11.88 18.80
C ILE A 305 -7.15 10.37 18.53
N ASP A 306 -6.55 9.57 19.41
CA ASP A 306 -6.50 8.10 19.29
C ASP A 306 -7.90 7.48 19.21
N ARG A 307 -8.86 8.04 19.97
CA ARG A 307 -10.29 7.64 19.93
C ARG A 307 -11.01 7.99 18.62
N LEU A 308 -10.43 8.80 17.75
CA LEU A 308 -10.97 9.03 16.41
C LEU A 308 -10.79 7.80 15.52
N SER A 309 -9.78 6.97 15.82
CA SER A 309 -9.47 5.74 15.09
C SER A 309 -10.66 4.78 15.09
N ARG A 310 -10.83 4.07 13.99
CA ARG A 310 -11.87 3.05 13.86
C ARG A 310 -11.33 1.68 14.21
N ALA A 311 -12.15 0.91 14.91
CA ALA A 311 -11.87 -0.51 15.12
C ALA A 311 -12.01 -1.27 13.79
N PRO A 312 -11.10 -2.22 13.50
CA PRO A 312 -11.15 -2.97 12.25
C PRO A 312 -12.40 -3.85 12.17
N VAL A 313 -12.81 -4.18 10.95
CA VAL A 313 -13.98 -5.04 10.66
C VAL A 313 -13.94 -6.36 11.46
N THR A 314 -12.76 -6.93 11.66
CA THR A 314 -12.52 -8.18 12.40
C THR A 314 -13.01 -8.14 13.87
N ARG A 315 -13.23 -6.95 14.45
CA ARG A 315 -13.78 -6.76 15.80
C ARG A 315 -15.29 -6.99 15.89
N SER A 316 -16.03 -6.88 14.80
CA SER A 316 -17.50 -7.09 14.78
C SER A 316 -17.88 -8.28 13.90
N ALA A 317 -18.62 -9.26 14.46
CA ALA A 317 -19.08 -10.42 13.69
C ALA A 317 -20.02 -9.97 12.57
N ARG A 318 -20.96 -9.07 12.89
CA ARG A 318 -21.91 -8.52 11.92
C ARG A 318 -21.19 -7.82 10.76
N ARG A 319 -20.23 -6.94 11.06
CA ARG A 319 -19.49 -6.23 10.02
C ARG A 319 -18.61 -7.17 9.20
N LEU A 320 -17.96 -8.15 9.85
CA LEU A 320 -17.16 -9.15 9.16
C LEU A 320 -18.00 -10.01 8.21
N MET A 321 -19.16 -10.48 8.66
CA MET A 321 -20.11 -11.23 7.81
C MET A 321 -20.57 -10.38 6.62
N SER A 322 -20.84 -9.09 6.86
CA SER A 322 -21.27 -8.17 5.80
C SER A 322 -20.16 -7.82 4.81
N MET A 323 -18.91 -7.66 5.26
CA MET A 323 -17.76 -7.49 4.38
C MET A 323 -17.63 -8.72 3.47
N LEU A 324 -17.60 -9.91 4.07
CA LEU A 324 -17.43 -11.19 3.37
C LEU A 324 -18.66 -11.65 2.57
N MET A 325 -19.70 -10.81 2.49
CA MET A 325 -20.98 -11.13 1.84
C MET A 325 -21.67 -12.40 2.37
N LEU A 326 -21.27 -12.91 3.54
CA LEU A 326 -21.79 -14.15 4.11
C LEU A 326 -23.24 -13.99 4.57
N ASP A 327 -23.63 -12.77 4.98
CA ASP A 327 -25.01 -12.40 5.24
C ASP A 327 -25.89 -12.53 3.98
N ARG A 328 -25.39 -12.07 2.83
CA ARG A 328 -26.07 -12.17 1.53
C ARG A 328 -26.17 -13.63 1.07
N TRP A 329 -25.10 -14.40 1.22
CA TRP A 329 -25.12 -15.84 0.92
C TRP A 329 -26.11 -16.59 1.79
N LEU A 330 -26.19 -16.27 3.08
CA LEU A 330 -27.16 -16.89 3.99
C LEU A 330 -28.61 -16.61 3.55
N LEU A 331 -28.90 -15.39 3.07
CA LEU A 331 -30.23 -15.04 2.56
C LEU A 331 -30.55 -15.76 1.24
N VAL A 332 -29.61 -15.82 0.30
CA VAL A 332 -29.81 -16.51 -0.99
C VAL A 332 -29.97 -18.01 -0.76
N LEU A 333 -29.06 -18.65 -0.02
CA LEU A 333 -29.11 -20.08 0.26
C LEU A 333 -30.30 -20.45 1.14
N GLY A 334 -30.65 -19.61 2.12
CA GLY A 334 -31.85 -19.79 2.94
C GLY A 334 -33.14 -19.72 2.11
N GLY A 335 -33.23 -18.75 1.18
CA GLY A 335 -34.34 -18.66 0.24
C GLY A 335 -34.46 -19.87 -0.67
N LEU A 336 -33.34 -20.38 -1.19
CA LEU A 336 -33.30 -21.60 -2.02
C LEU A 336 -33.67 -22.85 -1.22
N ALA A 337 -33.18 -23.00 0.00
CA ALA A 337 -33.52 -24.13 0.87
C ALA A 337 -35.01 -24.10 1.25
N ALA A 338 -35.55 -22.92 1.57
CA ALA A 338 -36.98 -22.75 1.84
C ALA A 338 -37.83 -23.04 0.60
N ALA A 339 -37.36 -22.64 -0.59
CA ALA A 339 -38.01 -22.97 -1.85
C ALA A 339 -38.05 -24.49 -2.10
N LEU A 340 -36.93 -25.19 -1.87
CA LEU A 340 -36.86 -26.64 -1.97
C LEU A 340 -37.80 -27.32 -0.96
N ALA A 341 -37.84 -26.84 0.28
CA ALA A 341 -38.76 -27.35 1.30
C ALA A 341 -40.23 -27.15 0.90
N ALA A 342 -40.57 -26.01 0.29
CA ALA A 342 -41.92 -25.76 -0.21
C ALA A 342 -42.31 -26.72 -1.34
N LEU A 343 -41.39 -27.06 -2.25
CA LEU A 343 -41.62 -28.06 -3.31
C LEU A 343 -41.86 -29.47 -2.77
N VAL A 344 -41.28 -29.80 -1.62
CA VAL A 344 -41.47 -31.10 -0.96
C VAL A 344 -42.75 -31.13 -0.12
N ALA A 345 -43.06 -30.03 0.58
CA ALA A 345 -44.15 -29.97 1.54
C ALA A 345 -45.52 -29.61 0.93
N LEU A 346 -45.54 -28.95 -0.23
CA LEU A 346 -46.76 -28.51 -0.90
C LEU A 346 -46.96 -29.29 -2.19
N SER A 347 -48.20 -29.36 -2.66
CA SER A 347 -48.55 -30.02 -3.93
C SER A 347 -49.19 -29.04 -4.91
N GLY A 348 -49.09 -29.35 -6.20
CA GLY A 348 -49.71 -28.56 -7.26
C GLY A 348 -49.01 -27.21 -7.54
N PRO A 349 -49.64 -26.33 -8.32
CA PRO A 349 -49.02 -25.09 -8.79
C PRO A 349 -48.63 -24.12 -7.66
N MET A 350 -49.28 -24.21 -6.51
CA MET A 350 -48.95 -23.40 -5.33
C MET A 350 -47.54 -23.69 -4.80
N ALA A 351 -47.05 -24.93 -4.89
CA ALA A 351 -45.69 -25.28 -4.49
C ALA A 351 -44.63 -24.52 -5.30
N LEU A 352 -44.83 -24.46 -6.63
CA LEU A 352 -43.98 -23.73 -7.56
C LEU A 352 -44.00 -22.22 -7.31
N VAL A 353 -45.18 -21.64 -7.09
CA VAL A 353 -45.32 -20.21 -6.80
C VAL A 353 -44.64 -19.86 -5.48
N THR A 354 -44.88 -20.63 -4.41
CA THR A 354 -44.24 -20.41 -3.11
C THR A 354 -42.72 -20.55 -3.21
N ALA A 355 -42.23 -21.57 -3.91
CA ALA A 355 -40.80 -21.76 -4.13
C ALA A 355 -40.15 -20.58 -4.86
N LEU A 356 -40.80 -20.09 -5.93
CA LEU A 356 -40.31 -18.94 -6.68
C LEU A 356 -40.29 -17.67 -5.83
N VAL A 357 -41.35 -17.42 -5.06
CA VAL A 357 -41.43 -16.26 -4.15
C VAL A 357 -40.34 -16.31 -3.08
N LEU A 358 -40.06 -17.48 -2.49
CA LEU A 358 -39.01 -17.64 -1.48
C LEU A 358 -37.60 -17.43 -2.07
N ALA A 359 -37.33 -17.98 -3.25
CA ALA A 359 -36.06 -17.79 -3.94
C ALA A 359 -35.84 -16.33 -4.36
N ILE A 360 -36.84 -15.70 -4.99
CA ILE A 360 -36.79 -14.28 -5.39
C ILE A 360 -36.69 -13.38 -4.16
N GLY A 361 -37.45 -13.66 -3.11
CA GLY A 361 -37.43 -12.90 -1.85
C GLY A 361 -36.05 -12.89 -1.20
N GLY A 362 -35.39 -14.05 -1.13
CA GLY A 362 -34.01 -14.17 -0.66
C GLY A 362 -33.02 -13.36 -1.50
N ALA A 363 -33.13 -13.44 -2.83
CA ALA A 363 -32.29 -12.69 -3.76
C ALA A 363 -32.51 -11.17 -3.67
N MET A 364 -33.78 -10.72 -3.58
CA MET A 364 -34.14 -9.31 -3.42
C MET A 364 -33.67 -8.75 -2.07
N ALA A 365 -33.80 -9.53 -0.99
CA ALA A 365 -33.29 -9.13 0.33
C ALA A 365 -31.76 -8.95 0.31
N ALA A 366 -31.04 -9.91 -0.28
CA ALA A 366 -29.59 -9.82 -0.46
C ALA A 366 -29.18 -8.61 -1.33
N HIS A 367 -29.93 -8.34 -2.41
CA HIS A 367 -29.70 -7.17 -3.25
C HIS A 367 -29.92 -5.86 -2.49
N ARG A 368 -31.02 -5.72 -1.75
CA ARG A 368 -31.32 -4.52 -0.94
C ARG A 368 -30.22 -4.21 0.07
N ILE A 369 -29.75 -5.22 0.80
CA ILE A 369 -28.62 -5.07 1.74
C ILE A 369 -27.35 -4.63 0.99
N SER A 370 -27.09 -5.20 -0.19
CA SER A 370 -25.92 -4.84 -0.99
C SER A 370 -25.92 -3.36 -1.38
N VAL A 371 -27.06 -2.84 -1.82
CA VAL A 371 -27.20 -1.42 -2.21
C VAL A 371 -27.10 -0.49 -1.00
N SER A 372 -27.56 -0.91 0.19
CA SER A 372 -27.51 -0.10 1.40
C SER A 372 -26.15 -0.06 2.12
N THR A 373 -25.20 -0.93 1.72
CA THR A 373 -23.88 -1.04 2.40
C THR A 373 -22.80 -0.16 1.74
N VAL A 374 -23.17 0.69 0.78
CA VAL A 374 -22.21 1.55 0.07
C VAL A 374 -21.85 2.75 0.94
N GLY A 375 -20.62 2.77 1.46
CA GLY A 375 -20.02 3.96 2.05
C GLY A 375 -18.90 3.72 3.05
N SER A 376 -17.81 3.05 2.66
CA SER A 376 -16.59 2.99 3.48
C SER A 376 -15.88 4.35 3.61
N GLN A 377 -16.13 5.30 2.69
CA GLN A 377 -15.40 6.58 2.62
C GLN A 377 -16.05 7.77 3.34
N VAL A 378 -17.30 7.66 3.79
CA VAL A 378 -18.01 8.72 4.55
C VAL A 378 -17.26 9.20 5.83
N PRO A 379 -16.54 8.34 6.59
CA PRO A 379 -15.87 8.77 7.82
C PRO A 379 -14.77 9.81 7.57
N MET A 380 -14.02 9.66 6.49
CA MET A 380 -12.77 10.37 6.26
C MET A 380 -12.96 11.86 5.99
N ARG A 381 -14.14 12.26 5.51
CA ARG A 381 -14.50 13.68 5.30
C ARG A 381 -14.74 14.45 6.60
N SER A 382 -15.13 13.76 7.68
CA SER A 382 -15.50 14.38 8.96
C SER A 382 -14.36 14.43 9.98
N VAL A 383 -13.37 13.55 9.83
CA VAL A 383 -12.26 13.42 10.78
C VAL A 383 -11.34 14.64 10.81
N PRO A 384 -10.94 15.26 9.68
CA PRO A 384 -10.11 16.46 9.68
C PRO A 384 -10.70 17.60 10.53
N GLU A 385 -12.01 17.77 10.43
CA GLU A 385 -12.79 18.73 11.21
C GLU A 385 -12.77 18.41 12.72
N ARG A 386 -12.89 17.12 13.10
CA ARG A 386 -12.77 16.69 14.50
C ARG A 386 -11.35 16.85 15.06
N LEU A 387 -10.32 16.54 14.28
CA LEU A 387 -8.91 16.70 14.65
C LEU A 387 -8.59 18.15 15.02
N ARG A 388 -9.09 19.10 14.23
CA ARG A 388 -8.91 20.53 14.48
C ARG A 388 -9.58 21.08 15.74
N ARG A 389 -10.51 20.33 16.34
CA ARG A 389 -11.06 20.69 17.66
C ARG A 389 -10.14 20.25 18.80
N LEU A 390 -9.17 19.38 18.50
CA LEU A 390 -8.24 18.80 19.47
C LEU A 390 -6.83 19.40 19.36
N VAL A 391 -6.47 19.95 18.19
CA VAL A 391 -5.16 20.57 17.92
C VAL A 391 -5.31 21.87 17.16
N ASP A 392 -4.32 22.75 17.22
CA ASP A 392 -4.38 24.10 16.63
C ASP A 392 -3.93 24.18 15.16
N ALA A 393 -3.80 23.03 14.49
CA ALA A 393 -3.37 22.93 13.09
C ALA A 393 -4.31 23.67 12.13
N LYS A 394 -3.73 24.43 11.19
CA LYS A 394 -4.49 25.18 10.18
C LYS A 394 -4.70 24.39 8.89
N VAL A 395 -3.85 23.40 8.65
CA VAL A 395 -3.91 22.47 7.52
C VAL A 395 -3.95 21.04 8.06
N VAL A 396 -4.84 20.21 7.52
CA VAL A 396 -4.86 18.76 7.78
C VAL A 396 -4.56 18.04 6.48
N VAL A 397 -3.59 17.13 6.47
CA VAL A 397 -3.17 16.41 5.25
C VAL A 397 -3.22 14.90 5.49
N PHE A 398 -3.91 14.16 4.61
CA PHE A 398 -3.95 12.69 4.57
C PHE A 398 -3.44 12.14 3.22
N GLY A 399 -3.04 10.86 3.18
CA GLY A 399 -2.81 10.06 1.97
C GLY A 399 -3.94 9.03 1.78
N HIS A 400 -3.64 7.74 1.82
CA HIS A 400 -4.55 6.60 2.05
C HIS A 400 -5.67 6.32 1.03
N THR A 401 -6.50 7.28 0.60
CA THR A 401 -7.56 7.00 -0.39
C THR A 401 -7.08 7.05 -1.82
N HIS A 402 -5.81 7.40 -2.07
CA HIS A 402 -5.20 7.56 -3.39
C HIS A 402 -5.85 8.67 -4.26
N ASP A 403 -6.96 9.24 -3.79
CA ASP A 403 -7.76 10.25 -4.46
C ASP A 403 -7.33 11.67 -4.05
N PRO A 404 -6.67 12.45 -4.93
CA PRO A 404 -6.25 13.80 -4.59
C PRO A 404 -7.48 14.68 -4.37
N HIS A 405 -7.53 15.35 -3.21
CA HIS A 405 -8.70 16.12 -2.80
C HIS A 405 -8.29 17.36 -2.02
N GLN A 406 -9.07 18.44 -2.14
CA GLN A 406 -8.89 19.65 -1.36
C GLN A 406 -10.26 20.21 -0.96
N ALA A 407 -10.45 20.48 0.33
CA ALA A 407 -11.68 21.04 0.86
C ALA A 407 -11.41 22.06 1.97
N ALA A 408 -12.16 23.15 1.97
CA ALA A 408 -12.23 24.04 3.14
C ALA A 408 -13.01 23.34 4.26
N LEU A 409 -12.55 23.53 5.49
CA LEU A 409 -13.20 22.96 6.67
C LEU A 409 -14.21 23.96 7.27
N PRO A 410 -15.38 23.50 7.76
CA PRO A 410 -16.41 24.37 8.30
C PRO A 410 -15.93 25.30 9.43
N LEU A 411 -15.06 24.83 10.33
CA LEU A 411 -14.47 25.66 11.40
C LEU A 411 -13.19 26.42 10.96
N GLY A 412 -13.04 26.62 9.65
CA GLY A 412 -11.93 27.31 9.03
C GLY A 412 -10.74 26.40 8.72
N GLY A 413 -9.84 26.90 7.86
CA GLY A 413 -8.67 26.22 7.28
C GLY A 413 -9.01 25.06 6.34
N VAL A 414 -8.03 24.18 6.08
CA VAL A 414 -8.08 23.33 4.87
C VAL A 414 -7.71 21.88 5.17
N TYR A 415 -8.46 20.96 4.57
CA TYR A 415 -8.12 19.55 4.44
C TYR A 415 -7.61 19.26 3.02
N LEU A 416 -6.52 18.52 2.92
CA LEU A 416 -5.98 18.02 1.65
C LEU A 416 -5.74 16.51 1.73
N ASN A 417 -6.04 15.82 0.65
CA ASN A 417 -5.55 14.48 0.38
C ASN A 417 -4.45 14.56 -0.68
N THR A 418 -3.28 13.98 -0.40
CA THR A 418 -2.13 13.98 -1.31
C THR A 418 -2.35 13.16 -2.57
N GLY A 419 -3.31 12.23 -2.59
CA GLY A 419 -3.54 11.33 -3.71
C GLY A 419 -2.53 10.18 -3.73
N THR A 420 -2.05 9.81 -4.91
CA THR A 420 -1.12 8.67 -5.07
C THR A 420 0.02 8.99 -6.04
N TRP A 421 1.15 8.30 -5.85
CA TRP A 421 2.27 8.28 -6.80
C TRP A 421 2.31 7.03 -7.67
N LEU A 422 1.33 6.14 -7.49
CA LEU A 422 1.14 4.97 -8.33
C LEU A 422 0.20 5.30 -9.51
N PRO A 423 0.68 5.28 -10.77
CA PRO A 423 -0.15 5.52 -11.95
C PRO A 423 -0.88 4.24 -12.40
N ALA A 424 -1.58 3.58 -11.47
CA ALA A 424 -2.39 2.39 -11.73
C ALA A 424 -3.69 2.72 -12.50
N SER A 425 -4.52 1.72 -12.80
CA SER A 425 -5.72 1.90 -13.63
C SER A 425 -6.74 2.85 -12.99
N ARG A 426 -6.73 2.99 -11.66
CA ARG A 426 -7.42 4.05 -10.91
C ARG A 426 -6.53 4.63 -9.81
N PRO A 427 -6.52 5.96 -9.60
CA PRO A 427 -7.33 6.97 -10.29
C PRO A 427 -6.83 7.31 -11.71
N GLY A 428 -5.79 6.61 -12.19
CA GLY A 428 -5.17 6.81 -13.49
C GLY A 428 -4.04 7.84 -13.45
N ILE A 429 -3.12 7.74 -14.41
CA ILE A 429 -1.96 8.65 -14.54
C ILE A 429 -2.32 10.14 -14.46
N LEU A 430 -3.54 10.52 -14.87
CA LEU A 430 -3.98 11.91 -14.86
C LEU A 430 -4.19 12.47 -13.44
N ARG A 431 -4.36 11.60 -12.44
CA ARG A 431 -4.61 11.96 -11.04
C ARG A 431 -3.53 11.41 -10.10
N SER A 432 -2.41 10.94 -10.67
CA SER A 432 -1.22 10.49 -9.92
C SER A 432 -0.14 11.59 -9.87
N PHE A 433 0.93 11.33 -9.11
CA PHE A 433 2.06 12.23 -8.87
C PHE A 433 1.66 13.55 -8.18
N THR A 434 0.57 13.51 -7.43
CA THR A 434 0.06 14.64 -6.67
C THR A 434 0.79 14.76 -5.33
N HIS A 435 0.91 15.98 -4.84
CA HIS A 435 1.59 16.29 -3.60
C HIS A 435 1.04 17.59 -3.04
N VAL A 436 1.13 17.76 -1.72
CA VAL A 436 0.78 19.02 -1.06
C VAL A 436 2.05 19.81 -0.83
N LEU A 437 2.03 21.08 -1.21
CA LEU A 437 3.09 22.04 -0.92
C LEU A 437 2.54 23.04 0.11
N ILE A 438 3.23 23.19 1.24
CA ILE A 438 2.88 24.21 2.25
C ILE A 438 3.99 25.23 2.34
N ARG A 439 3.70 26.45 1.91
CA ARG A 439 4.59 27.61 2.11
C ARG A 439 4.33 28.19 3.47
N VAL A 440 5.38 28.38 4.25
CA VAL A 440 5.28 29.06 5.55
C VAL A 440 5.92 30.43 5.39
N ASP A 441 5.11 31.48 5.41
CA ASP A 441 5.62 32.85 5.24
C ASP A 441 6.37 33.34 6.48
N ALA A 442 6.93 34.55 6.40
CA ALA A 442 7.72 35.14 7.50
C ALA A 442 6.89 35.33 8.79
N ALA A 443 5.57 35.51 8.67
CA ALA A 443 4.64 35.61 9.80
C ALA A 443 4.24 34.24 10.36
N GLY A 444 4.72 33.14 9.76
CA GLY A 444 4.42 31.77 10.17
C GLY A 444 3.08 31.25 9.66
N VAL A 445 2.44 31.95 8.72
CA VAL A 445 1.16 31.55 8.14
C VAL A 445 1.39 30.49 7.07
N ALA A 446 0.64 29.39 7.19
CA ALA A 446 0.68 28.26 6.27
C ALA A 446 -0.20 28.53 5.04
N ARG A 447 0.38 28.39 3.83
CA ARG A 447 -0.32 28.49 2.55
C ARG A 447 -0.23 27.15 1.83
N PRO A 448 -1.22 26.26 2.01
CA PRO A 448 -1.24 24.95 1.37
C PRO A 448 -1.72 25.05 -0.09
N GLU A 449 -1.11 24.27 -0.97
CA GLU A 449 -1.50 24.09 -2.36
C GLU A 449 -1.44 22.60 -2.71
N LEU A 450 -2.52 22.06 -3.27
CA LEU A 450 -2.48 20.76 -3.94
C LEU A 450 -1.84 20.92 -5.31
N ARG A 451 -0.76 20.18 -5.55
CA ARG A 451 0.04 20.26 -6.77
C ARG A 451 0.23 18.89 -7.38
N GLN A 452 0.66 18.88 -8.62
CA GLN A 452 0.99 17.68 -9.38
C GLN A 452 2.35 17.85 -10.02
N TRP A 453 3.17 16.81 -9.93
CA TRP A 453 4.43 16.75 -10.63
C TRP A 453 4.22 16.29 -12.06
N ARG A 454 4.51 17.16 -13.04
CA ARG A 454 4.44 16.86 -14.47
C ARG A 454 5.47 17.66 -15.24
N ASP A 455 5.98 17.09 -16.32
CA ASP A 455 6.89 17.76 -17.25
C ASP A 455 8.09 18.40 -16.53
N GLY A 456 8.65 17.72 -15.52
CA GLY A 456 9.79 18.18 -14.74
C GLY A 456 9.52 19.38 -13.80
N LYS A 457 8.25 19.70 -13.54
CA LYS A 457 7.85 20.82 -12.67
C LYS A 457 6.68 20.45 -11.74
N SER A 458 6.64 21.11 -10.59
CA SER A 458 5.46 21.11 -9.72
C SER A 458 4.47 22.16 -10.23
N ALA A 459 3.27 21.76 -10.62
CA ALA A 459 2.20 22.64 -11.10
C ALA A 459 0.96 22.53 -10.20
N PRO A 460 0.09 23.56 -10.09
CA PRO A 460 -1.18 23.43 -9.38
C PRO A 460 -2.01 22.26 -9.95
N PHE A 461 -2.57 21.43 -9.06
CA PHE A 461 -3.46 20.36 -9.48
C PHE A 461 -4.85 20.95 -9.77
N VAL A 462 -5.35 20.71 -10.97
CA VAL A 462 -6.71 21.12 -11.37
C VAL A 462 -7.53 19.87 -11.62
N GLU A 463 -8.60 19.71 -10.86
CA GLU A 463 -9.50 18.57 -11.02
C GLU A 463 -10.23 18.67 -12.37
N LEU A 464 -10.20 17.61 -13.19
CA LEU A 464 -10.74 17.64 -14.57
C LEU A 464 -12.23 18.04 -14.65
N ALA A 465 -13.01 17.80 -13.60
CA ALA A 465 -14.40 18.27 -13.49
C ALA A 465 -14.50 19.81 -13.38
N GLN A 466 -13.57 20.43 -12.65
CA GLN A 466 -13.45 21.89 -12.54
C GLN A 466 -12.82 22.49 -13.80
N ALA A 467 -11.87 21.80 -14.45
CA ALA A 467 -11.33 22.22 -15.73
C ALA A 467 -12.42 22.31 -16.82
N ARG A 468 -13.34 21.34 -16.89
CA ARG A 468 -14.49 21.39 -17.82
C ARG A 468 -15.50 22.50 -17.49
N GLN A 469 -15.67 22.86 -16.22
CA GLN A 469 -16.51 24.01 -15.83
C GLN A 469 -15.83 25.35 -16.13
N ALA A 470 -14.52 25.46 -15.93
CA ALA A 470 -13.71 26.63 -16.27
C ALA A 470 -13.52 26.79 -17.79
N SER A 471 -13.64 25.70 -18.57
CA SER A 471 -13.59 25.70 -20.03
C SER A 471 -14.97 25.83 -20.70
N ARG A 472 -16.04 26.22 -19.98
CA ARG A 472 -17.27 26.68 -20.67
C ARG A 472 -16.94 27.99 -21.39
N PRO A 473 -16.97 28.03 -22.74
CA PRO A 473 -16.61 29.23 -23.44
C PRO A 473 -17.71 30.27 -23.26
N GLY A 474 -17.39 31.35 -22.54
CA GLY A 474 -17.92 32.65 -22.90
C GLY A 474 -17.36 33.01 -24.27
N THR A 475 -18.25 33.09 -25.26
CA THR A 475 -18.07 33.72 -26.58
C THR A 475 -16.80 33.38 -27.38
N ALA A 476 -17.01 32.55 -28.40
CA ALA A 476 -16.30 32.51 -29.70
C ALA A 476 -14.79 32.81 -29.72
N GLY A 477 -14.01 31.74 -29.95
CA GLY A 477 -12.72 31.84 -30.65
C GLY A 477 -11.55 31.26 -29.89
N ASP A 478 -11.40 29.93 -29.83
CA ASP A 478 -10.08 29.31 -29.96
C ASP A 478 -10.13 27.79 -30.21
N GLU A 479 -10.49 27.39 -31.44
CA GLU A 479 -10.44 25.99 -31.88
C GLU A 479 -9.01 25.43 -32.07
N ARG A 480 -7.96 26.22 -31.77
CA ARG A 480 -6.57 25.82 -32.04
C ARG A 480 -5.85 25.13 -30.86
N LEU A 481 -6.40 25.16 -29.65
CA LEU A 481 -5.81 24.52 -28.46
C LEU A 481 -6.19 23.03 -28.30
N GLY A 482 -7.37 22.61 -28.77
CA GLY A 482 -7.81 21.21 -28.70
C GLY A 482 -7.02 20.26 -29.61
N ALA A 483 -6.53 20.76 -30.75
CA ALA A 483 -5.82 19.95 -31.73
C ALA A 483 -4.40 19.53 -31.29
N ARG A 484 -3.73 20.34 -30.45
CA ARG A 484 -2.38 20.02 -29.93
C ARG A 484 -2.38 18.95 -28.82
N ALA A 485 -3.44 18.89 -28.01
CA ALA A 485 -3.59 17.85 -26.98
C ALA A 485 -3.84 16.45 -27.60
N GLY A 486 -4.57 16.38 -28.72
CA GLY A 486 -4.82 15.12 -29.43
C GLY A 486 -3.59 14.53 -30.14
N GLN A 487 -2.64 15.36 -30.56
CA GLN A 487 -1.40 14.88 -31.20
C GLN A 487 -0.37 14.35 -30.19
N ALA A 488 -0.29 14.90 -28.97
CA ALA A 488 0.60 14.40 -27.93
C ALA A 488 0.23 12.98 -27.46
N VAL A 489 -1.06 12.65 -27.44
CA VAL A 489 -1.56 11.31 -27.06
C VAL A 489 -1.28 10.25 -28.15
N ARG A 490 -1.21 10.63 -29.43
CA ARG A 490 -0.83 9.70 -30.51
C ARG A 490 0.67 9.45 -30.60
N ALA A 491 1.51 10.42 -30.22
CA ALA A 491 2.97 10.27 -30.24
C ALA A 491 3.51 9.33 -29.13
N LEU A 492 2.75 9.12 -28.05
CA LEU A 492 3.09 8.18 -26.96
C LEU A 492 2.70 6.71 -27.27
N GLY A 493 2.04 6.45 -28.40
CA GLY A 493 1.49 5.14 -28.76
C GLY A 493 2.26 4.34 -29.83
N SER A 494 3.40 4.83 -30.31
CA SER A 494 4.16 4.16 -31.36
C SER A 494 5.66 4.14 -31.06
N SER A 495 6.16 3.00 -30.58
CA SER A 495 7.57 2.64 -30.71
C SER A 495 7.78 1.72 -31.92
N PRO A 496 8.93 1.78 -32.61
CA PRO A 496 9.17 1.07 -33.86
C PRO A 496 9.41 -0.43 -33.62
N ARG A 497 8.88 -1.26 -34.52
CA ARG A 497 9.16 -2.70 -34.56
C ARG A 497 10.63 -2.92 -34.96
N LEU A 498 11.37 -3.65 -34.14
CA LEU A 498 12.64 -4.27 -34.55
C LEU A 498 12.33 -5.61 -35.28
N PRO A 499 13.09 -5.98 -36.32
CA PRO A 499 12.79 -7.14 -37.14
C PRO A 499 13.16 -8.44 -36.43
N VAL A 500 12.23 -9.40 -36.48
CA VAL A 500 12.40 -10.79 -36.04
C VAL A 500 13.04 -11.56 -37.18
N SER A 501 14.29 -11.99 -37.01
CA SER A 501 14.94 -12.98 -37.87
C SER A 501 14.46 -14.38 -37.47
N GLY A 502 13.60 -14.98 -38.29
CA GLY A 502 13.27 -16.41 -38.22
C GLY A 502 14.32 -17.27 -38.92
N PRO A 503 14.48 -18.55 -38.54
CA PRO A 503 15.45 -19.45 -39.17
C PRO A 503 14.86 -20.07 -40.45
N GLN A 504 15.65 -20.10 -41.53
CA GLN A 504 15.38 -20.90 -42.73
C GLN A 504 15.93 -22.32 -42.54
N GLU A 505 15.13 -23.30 -42.95
CA GLU A 505 15.49 -24.71 -43.06
C GLU A 505 16.40 -24.99 -44.27
N GLY A 506 17.29 -25.97 -44.11
CA GLY A 506 17.56 -26.99 -45.12
C GLY A 506 18.88 -26.92 -45.90
N ALA A 507 19.84 -27.80 -45.54
CA ALA A 507 20.66 -28.53 -46.51
C ALA A 507 21.38 -29.73 -45.87
N ASN A 508 21.21 -30.90 -46.51
CA ASN A 508 21.87 -32.19 -46.32
C ASN A 508 23.41 -32.15 -46.26
N SER A 509 24.04 -33.05 -45.48
CA SER A 509 24.75 -34.23 -46.02
C SER A 509 25.71 -34.92 -45.02
N SER A 510 25.60 -36.26 -44.94
CA SER A 510 26.65 -37.30 -44.76
C SER A 510 27.53 -37.39 -43.49
N ASP A 511 27.32 -38.49 -42.77
CA ASP A 511 28.22 -39.31 -41.91
C ASP A 511 29.59 -39.66 -42.56
N PRO A 512 30.54 -40.38 -41.90
CA PRO A 512 30.85 -40.58 -40.47
C PRO A 512 32.39 -40.45 -40.18
N HIS A 513 32.86 -40.48 -38.92
CA HIS A 513 34.05 -41.26 -38.46
C HIS A 513 34.50 -40.99 -37.01
N VAL A 514 34.86 -42.11 -36.39
CA VAL A 514 35.53 -42.34 -35.10
C VAL A 514 37.01 -41.95 -35.14
N ILE A 515 37.60 -41.46 -34.02
CA ILE A 515 38.89 -41.89 -33.42
C ILE A 515 39.09 -41.22 -32.04
N GLN A 516 39.81 -41.94 -31.20
CA GLN A 516 39.96 -41.93 -29.74
C GLN A 516 41.12 -41.03 -29.20
N PRO A 517 41.45 -41.06 -27.87
CA PRO A 517 42.01 -39.94 -27.09
C PRO A 517 43.48 -40.09 -26.66
N VAL A 518 44.04 -39.05 -26.01
CA VAL A 518 45.28 -39.05 -25.18
C VAL A 518 45.10 -37.91 -24.14
N ALA A 519 45.04 -38.08 -22.80
CA ALA A 519 45.86 -38.72 -21.76
C ALA A 519 47.11 -37.92 -21.30
N GLY A 520 47.25 -37.72 -19.98
CA GLY A 520 48.44 -37.22 -19.27
C GLY A 520 48.09 -36.27 -18.11
N ALA A 521 47.74 -36.74 -16.90
CA ALA A 521 48.57 -37.31 -15.80
C ALA A 521 48.61 -36.30 -14.62
N ALA A 522 47.94 -36.58 -13.50
CA ALA A 522 48.43 -37.23 -12.25
C ALA A 522 49.09 -36.19 -11.29
N ASN A 523 48.94 -36.16 -9.96
CA ASN A 523 48.55 -37.09 -8.89
C ASN A 523 48.30 -36.22 -7.61
N SER A 524 47.24 -36.40 -6.80
CA SER A 524 47.12 -37.18 -5.53
C SER A 524 48.09 -36.73 -4.40
N ALA A 525 47.79 -36.72 -3.08
CA ALA A 525 46.70 -37.25 -2.24
C ALA A 525 46.80 -36.69 -0.78
N LEU A 526 45.70 -36.84 0.00
CA LEU A 526 45.57 -37.17 1.45
C LEU A 526 46.14 -36.21 2.52
N VAL A 527 45.33 -35.61 3.42
CA VAL A 527 44.78 -36.11 4.72
C VAL A 527 45.85 -36.46 5.76
N GLU A 528 45.99 -35.64 6.82
CA GLU A 528 46.13 -36.11 8.20
C GLU A 528 45.87 -35.00 9.25
N GLU A 529 45.32 -35.42 10.39
CA GLU A 529 44.91 -34.66 11.58
C GLU A 529 46.06 -34.52 12.61
N ALA A 530 45.82 -33.64 13.58
CA ALA A 530 46.36 -33.61 14.94
C ALA A 530 47.79 -33.08 15.19
N SER A 531 47.88 -31.96 15.94
CA SER A 531 48.38 -31.94 17.34
C SER A 531 48.63 -30.50 17.84
N LEU A 532 47.98 -30.14 18.94
CA LEU A 532 48.48 -29.21 19.97
C LEU A 532 49.52 -29.97 20.82
N PRO A 533 50.56 -29.35 21.44
CA PRO A 533 50.35 -28.58 22.69
C PRO A 533 51.40 -27.49 23.05
N GLY A 534 51.09 -26.76 24.13
CA GLY A 534 52.05 -26.06 25.03
C GLY A 534 52.03 -24.52 24.88
N GLY A 535 51.78 -23.69 25.89
CA GLY A 535 51.84 -23.85 27.36
C GLY A 535 53.03 -23.08 27.95
N VAL A 536 52.80 -22.44 29.10
CA VAL A 536 53.74 -21.75 30.03
C VAL A 536 53.86 -20.24 29.74
N SER A 537 53.61 -19.33 30.67
CA SER A 537 53.60 -19.35 32.15
C SER A 537 52.49 -18.47 32.74
#